data_AF-A0A0C3I9E5-F1
#
_entry.id   AF-A0A0C3I9E5-F1
#
_cell.length_a   1.000
_cell.length_b   1.000
_cell.length_c   1.000
_cell.angle_alpha   90.00
_cell.angle_beta   90.00
_cell.angle_gamma   90.00
#
_symmetry.space_group_name_H-M   'P 1'
#
loop_
_entity.id
_entity.type
_entity.pdbx_description
1 polymer ?
#
loop_
_entity_poly.entity_id
_entity_poly.type
_entity_poly.pdbx_seq_one_letter_code
_entity_poly.pdbx_strand_id
1 'polypeptide(L)'
;MVRESHSSPRSASDAAAQLGEVAYLTVTAVNNIGAFLQWGQPKDVLLPFSEQQFRPDPGKRVLVMLYSDDQGRPVASMKLDRFLTDDAWAMEKGDEVAVIVAERTDLGMKVVVNHRYWGLIYQDDVTQPLRRGQSVKGYVKQRREDGRLNISLLPPGAARLDVVGDKILQVLRESGGYLALGDKSPAHEVKARLGVSKSAYKQAIGRLYKQQLITLEPGAIRLVPGALSE
;
A
#
# COMPACT_ATOMS: atom_id res chain seq x y z
N MET A 1 -29.25 16.23 -37.02
CA MET A 1 -29.12 14.95 -36.29
C MET A 1 -27.88 15.05 -35.41
N VAL A 2 -28.04 15.58 -34.21
CA VAL A 2 -26.93 15.86 -33.28
C VAL A 2 -26.67 14.58 -32.49
N ARG A 3 -25.45 14.05 -32.58
CA ARG A 3 -25.05 12.83 -31.88
C ARG A 3 -24.96 13.13 -30.38
N GLU A 4 -25.81 12.49 -29.60
CA GLU A 4 -25.78 12.50 -28.14
C GLU A 4 -24.48 11.85 -27.65
N SER A 5 -23.66 12.67 -27.00
CA SER A 5 -22.49 12.24 -26.25
C SER A 5 -22.91 11.36 -25.09
N HIS A 6 -22.77 10.05 -25.27
CA HIS A 6 -22.95 9.06 -24.22
C HIS A 6 -21.84 9.24 -23.18
N SER A 7 -22.16 9.87 -22.04
CA SER A 7 -21.30 9.81 -20.87
C SER A 7 -21.42 8.42 -20.25
N SER A 8 -20.41 7.57 -20.45
CA SER A 8 -20.29 6.33 -19.70
C SER A 8 -20.27 6.63 -18.19
N PRO A 9 -20.92 5.82 -17.34
CA PRO A 9 -20.96 6.05 -15.91
C PRO A 9 -19.55 6.01 -15.32
N ARG A 10 -19.20 7.05 -14.56
CA ARG A 10 -17.91 7.19 -13.87
C ARG A 10 -17.71 6.01 -12.93
N SER A 11 -16.70 5.18 -13.18
CA SER A 11 -16.34 4.08 -12.30
C SER A 11 -15.79 4.63 -10.96
N ALA A 12 -16.11 3.95 -9.87
CA ALA A 12 -15.81 4.38 -8.50
C ALA A 12 -14.32 4.25 -8.08
N SER A 13 -13.37 4.08 -9.02
CA SER A 13 -11.95 3.86 -8.70
C SER A 13 -11.01 5.03 -8.96
N ASP A 14 -11.52 6.12 -9.55
CA ASP A 14 -10.72 7.29 -9.90
C ASP A 14 -11.14 8.45 -8.98
N ALA A 15 -10.72 8.35 -7.72
CA ALA A 15 -10.82 9.47 -6.78
C ALA A 15 -10.17 10.72 -7.40
N ALA A 16 -10.75 11.89 -7.13
CA ALA A 16 -10.21 13.14 -7.66
C ALA A 16 -8.78 13.37 -7.15
N ALA A 17 -7.83 13.36 -8.08
CA ALA A 17 -6.41 13.56 -7.81
C ALA A 17 -6.04 15.04 -8.00
N GLN A 18 -4.97 15.47 -7.33
CA GLN A 18 -4.53 16.87 -7.30
C GLN A 18 -3.15 17.05 -7.95
N LEU A 19 -2.84 18.30 -8.33
CA LEU A 19 -1.48 18.65 -8.76
C LEU A 19 -0.50 18.43 -7.60
N GLY A 20 0.68 17.90 -7.92
CA GLY A 20 1.70 17.49 -6.94
C GLY A 20 1.52 16.06 -6.44
N GLU A 21 0.45 15.36 -6.84
CA GLU A 21 0.21 13.98 -6.45
C GLU A 21 0.63 12.99 -7.52
N VAL A 22 1.25 11.88 -7.06
CA VAL A 22 1.28 10.64 -7.83
C VAL A 22 -0.07 9.94 -7.77
N ALA A 23 -0.62 9.55 -8.92
CA ALA A 23 -1.91 8.87 -9.02
C ALA A 23 -1.88 7.74 -10.06
N TYR A 24 -2.75 6.74 -9.88
CA TYR A 24 -2.91 5.62 -10.80
C TYR A 24 -4.19 5.75 -11.61
N LEU A 25 -4.08 6.27 -12.83
CA LEU A 25 -5.21 6.83 -13.57
C LEU A 25 -5.54 6.02 -14.82
N THR A 26 -6.83 5.99 -15.17
CA THR A 26 -7.35 5.31 -16.35
C THR A 26 -7.10 6.14 -17.60
N VAL A 27 -6.56 5.51 -18.64
CA VAL A 27 -6.36 6.12 -19.97
C VAL A 27 -7.70 6.11 -20.70
N THR A 28 -8.23 7.28 -21.03
CA THR A 28 -9.53 7.43 -21.69
C THR A 28 -9.39 7.46 -23.20
N ALA A 29 -8.34 8.09 -23.71
CA ALA A 29 -8.06 8.20 -25.13
C ALA A 29 -6.56 8.38 -25.41
N VAL A 30 -6.15 8.08 -26.64
CA VAL A 30 -4.81 8.38 -27.16
C VAL A 30 -4.97 9.03 -28.53
N ASN A 31 -4.24 10.13 -28.77
CA ASN A 31 -4.28 10.85 -30.03
C ASN A 31 -2.86 11.33 -30.44
N ASN A 32 -2.79 12.27 -31.37
CA ASN A 32 -1.53 12.75 -31.96
C ASN A 32 -0.67 13.62 -31.02
N ILE A 33 -1.16 13.99 -29.83
CA ILE A 33 -0.38 14.77 -28.86
C ILE A 33 -0.02 13.99 -27.58
N GLY A 34 -0.72 12.87 -27.32
CA GLY A 34 -0.45 12.03 -26.17
C GLY A 34 -1.66 11.20 -25.74
N ALA A 35 -1.63 10.74 -24.50
CA ALA A 35 -2.72 10.04 -23.85
C ALA A 35 -3.52 10.99 -22.96
N PHE A 36 -4.80 10.74 -22.76
CA PHE A 36 -5.67 11.47 -21.85
C PHE A 36 -6.04 10.55 -20.70
N LEU A 37 -5.98 11.07 -19.48
CA LEU A 37 -6.20 10.31 -18.25
C LEU A 37 -7.37 10.88 -17.45
N GLN A 38 -8.24 10.00 -16.97
CA GLN A 38 -9.30 10.34 -16.05
C GLN A 38 -8.70 10.55 -14.65
N TRP A 39 -8.83 11.77 -14.13
CA TRP A 39 -8.24 12.21 -12.84
C TRP A 39 -9.26 12.86 -11.90
N GLY A 40 -10.55 12.73 -12.20
CA GLY A 40 -11.66 13.21 -11.39
C GLY A 40 -12.05 14.68 -11.59
N GLN A 41 -11.40 15.41 -12.50
CA GLN A 41 -11.80 16.76 -12.93
C GLN A 41 -12.78 16.72 -14.13
N PRO A 42 -13.46 17.83 -14.47
CA PRO A 42 -14.37 17.87 -15.62
C PRO A 42 -13.73 17.55 -16.97
N LYS A 43 -12.41 17.79 -17.09
CA LYS A 43 -11.61 17.47 -18.27
C LYS A 43 -10.52 16.50 -17.89
N ASP A 44 -10.25 15.52 -18.76
CA ASP A 44 -9.12 14.62 -18.61
C ASP A 44 -7.78 15.37 -18.68
N VAL A 45 -6.77 14.86 -17.97
CA VAL A 45 -5.43 15.43 -17.97
C VAL A 45 -4.62 14.84 -19.12
N LEU A 46 -3.84 15.69 -19.79
CA LEU A 46 -2.95 15.26 -20.86
C LEU A 46 -1.69 14.61 -20.27
N LEU A 47 -1.32 13.45 -20.78
CA LEU A 47 -0.02 12.79 -20.66
C LEU A 47 0.71 12.90 -22.01
N PRO A 48 1.55 13.94 -22.21
CA PRO A 48 2.24 14.16 -23.47
C PRO A 48 3.20 13.02 -23.83
N PHE A 49 3.47 12.80 -25.12
CA PHE A 49 4.45 11.78 -25.54
C PHE A 49 5.84 11.97 -24.93
N SER A 50 6.28 13.21 -24.72
CA SER A 50 7.57 13.52 -24.08
C SER A 50 7.64 13.07 -22.62
N GLU A 51 6.50 12.87 -21.97
CA GLU A 51 6.38 12.47 -20.56
C GLU A 51 5.95 11.00 -20.39
N GLN A 52 5.82 10.25 -21.49
CA GLN A 52 5.54 8.82 -21.48
C GLN A 52 6.83 8.00 -21.38
N GLN A 53 6.82 6.95 -20.56
CA GLN A 53 7.87 5.92 -20.59
C GLN A 53 7.56 4.82 -21.62
N PHE A 54 6.28 4.58 -21.87
CA PHE A 54 5.75 3.71 -22.91
C PHE A 54 4.41 4.28 -23.38
N ARG A 55 3.95 3.90 -24.58
CA ARG A 55 2.62 4.31 -25.06
C ARG A 55 1.54 3.48 -24.38
N PRO A 56 0.65 4.07 -23.58
CA PRO A 56 -0.39 3.31 -22.91
C PRO A 56 -1.60 3.10 -23.82
N ASP A 57 -2.30 1.97 -23.66
CA ASP A 57 -3.54 1.71 -24.39
C ASP A 57 -4.76 2.30 -23.66
N PRO A 58 -5.78 2.78 -24.40
CA PRO A 58 -7.07 3.14 -23.81
C PRO A 58 -7.66 2.02 -22.93
N GLY A 59 -8.28 2.40 -21.82
CA GLY A 59 -8.83 1.50 -20.81
C GLY A 59 -7.80 0.89 -19.85
N LYS A 60 -6.50 1.06 -20.09
CA LYS A 60 -5.45 0.67 -19.13
C LYS A 60 -5.22 1.76 -18.10
N ARG A 61 -4.54 1.41 -17.01
CA ARG A 61 -4.16 2.36 -15.95
C ARG A 61 -2.65 2.55 -15.90
N VAL A 62 -2.23 3.80 -15.74
CA VAL A 62 -0.82 4.18 -15.62
C VAL A 62 -0.58 4.99 -14.36
N LEU A 63 0.62 4.82 -13.79
CA LEU A 63 1.06 5.59 -12.62
C LEU A 63 1.77 6.84 -13.11
N VAL A 64 1.30 8.00 -12.68
CA VAL A 64 1.78 9.30 -13.15
C VAL A 64 1.90 10.29 -12.01
N MET A 65 2.81 11.25 -12.15
CA MET A 65 2.84 12.48 -11.37
C MET A 65 1.99 13.54 -12.09
N LEU A 66 1.09 14.19 -11.37
CA LEU A 66 0.34 15.34 -11.85
C LEU A 66 1.10 16.63 -11.52
N TYR A 67 1.33 17.48 -12.50
CA TYR A 67 2.04 18.74 -12.31
C TYR A 67 1.51 19.83 -13.24
N SER A 68 1.92 21.07 -12.99
CA SER A 68 1.65 22.17 -13.91
C SER A 68 2.82 22.33 -14.87
N ASP A 69 2.54 22.42 -16.17
CA ASP A 69 3.54 22.83 -17.14
C ASP A 69 3.87 24.32 -17.02
N ASP A 70 4.83 24.78 -17.84
CA ASP A 70 5.31 26.16 -17.88
C ASP A 70 4.22 27.19 -18.24
N GLN A 71 3.09 26.73 -18.79
CA GLN A 71 1.93 27.55 -19.15
C GLN A 71 0.82 27.51 -18.09
N GLY A 72 1.06 26.88 -16.93
CA GLY A 72 0.06 26.77 -15.88
C GLY A 72 -0.97 25.66 -16.12
N ARG A 73 -0.76 24.79 -17.12
CA ARG A 73 -1.75 23.77 -17.50
C ARG A 73 -1.48 22.46 -16.75
N PRO A 74 -2.53 21.79 -16.23
CA PRO A 74 -2.41 20.46 -15.68
C PRO A 74 -1.93 19.45 -16.73
N VAL A 75 -0.84 18.75 -16.43
CA VAL A 75 -0.27 17.68 -17.23
C VAL A 75 0.17 16.52 -16.33
N ALA A 76 0.27 15.34 -16.92
CA ALA A 76 0.72 14.12 -16.26
C ALA A 76 2.08 13.69 -16.81
N SER A 77 2.89 13.05 -15.97
CA SER A 77 4.15 12.41 -16.39
C SER A 77 4.32 11.02 -15.79
N MET A 78 4.69 10.05 -16.63
CA MET A 78 5.09 8.71 -16.18
C MET A 78 6.54 8.68 -15.69
N LYS A 79 7.32 9.74 -15.92
CA LYS A 79 8.73 9.83 -15.56
C LYS A 79 8.89 10.27 -14.12
N LEU A 80 8.45 9.41 -13.20
CA LEU A 80 8.39 9.71 -11.76
C LEU A 80 9.74 10.10 -11.15
N ASP A 81 10.86 9.58 -11.67
CA ASP A 81 12.21 9.91 -11.18
C ASP A 81 12.60 11.39 -11.38
N ARG A 82 11.85 12.16 -12.18
CA ARG A 82 12.02 13.63 -12.29
C ARG A 82 11.44 14.40 -11.11
N PHE A 83 10.51 13.80 -10.38
CA PHE A 83 9.71 14.45 -9.34
C PHE A 83 9.95 13.84 -7.95
N LEU A 84 10.31 12.57 -7.91
CA LEU A 84 10.59 11.83 -6.69
C LEU A 84 12.08 11.84 -6.39
N THR A 85 12.44 12.00 -5.12
CA THR A 85 13.83 11.93 -4.65
C THR A 85 14.04 10.74 -3.71
N ASP A 86 15.27 10.25 -3.68
CA ASP A 86 15.72 9.28 -2.68
C ASP A 86 16.08 9.96 -1.34
N ASP A 87 16.29 11.28 -1.33
CA ASP A 87 16.80 12.05 -0.18
C ASP A 87 15.74 12.39 0.87
N ALA A 88 15.26 11.38 1.59
CA ALA A 88 14.24 11.53 2.62
C ALA A 88 14.79 11.96 4.00
N TRP A 89 15.71 12.94 4.02
CA TRP A 89 16.37 13.42 5.25
C TRP A 89 15.43 14.08 6.27
N ALA A 90 14.25 14.51 5.83
CA ALA A 90 13.22 15.06 6.70
C ALA A 90 12.35 13.98 7.39
N MET A 91 12.52 12.71 7.03
CA MET A 91 11.74 11.60 7.58
C MET A 91 12.51 10.87 8.67
N GLU A 92 11.77 10.44 9.68
CA GLU A 92 12.28 9.72 10.83
C GLU A 92 11.64 8.34 10.98
N LYS A 93 12.31 7.48 11.73
CA LYS A 93 11.79 6.13 12.01
C LYS A 93 10.51 6.24 12.82
N GLY A 94 9.45 5.62 12.31
CA GLY A 94 8.15 5.55 12.95
C GLY A 94 7.11 6.51 12.37
N ASP A 95 7.53 7.46 11.53
CA ASP A 95 6.61 8.39 10.86
C ASP A 95 5.53 7.64 10.10
N GLU A 96 4.28 8.05 10.28
CA GLU A 96 3.15 7.59 9.48
C GLU A 96 3.17 8.29 8.12
N VAL A 97 3.04 7.50 7.05
CA VAL A 97 3.18 7.99 5.68
C VAL A 97 2.11 7.40 4.76
N ALA A 98 1.72 8.17 3.75
CA ALA A 98 0.93 7.69 2.63
C ALA A 98 1.85 6.99 1.62
N VAL A 99 1.43 5.82 1.15
CA VAL A 99 2.24 4.95 0.29
C VAL A 99 1.45 4.54 -0.93
N ILE A 100 2.03 4.71 -2.12
CA ILE A 100 1.47 4.22 -3.39
C ILE A 100 2.38 3.16 -3.97
N VAL A 101 1.83 1.98 -4.21
CA VAL A 101 2.58 0.86 -4.79
C VAL A 101 2.93 1.15 -6.24
N ALA A 102 4.22 1.20 -6.57
CA ALA A 102 4.68 1.52 -7.92
C ALA A 102 4.99 0.27 -8.74
N GLU A 103 5.88 -0.57 -8.22
CA GLU A 103 6.43 -1.71 -8.97
C GLU A 103 6.83 -2.84 -8.02
N ARG A 104 6.76 -4.08 -8.51
CA ARG A 104 7.33 -5.25 -7.84
C ARG A 104 8.77 -5.44 -8.30
N THR A 105 9.67 -5.65 -7.35
CA THR A 105 11.09 -5.95 -7.57
C THR A 105 11.45 -7.25 -6.87
N ASP A 106 12.67 -7.76 -7.09
CA ASP A 106 13.16 -8.97 -6.42
C ASP A 106 13.25 -8.80 -4.89
N LEU A 107 13.49 -7.58 -4.42
CA LEU A 107 13.59 -7.26 -2.99
C LEU A 107 12.22 -7.05 -2.32
N GLY A 108 11.19 -6.72 -3.09
CA GLY A 108 9.86 -6.43 -2.56
C GLY A 108 9.05 -5.49 -3.46
N MET A 109 8.44 -4.45 -2.87
CA MET A 109 7.61 -3.48 -3.59
C MET A 109 8.28 -2.11 -3.55
N LYS A 110 8.63 -1.56 -4.71
CA LYS A 110 9.00 -0.15 -4.87
C LYS A 110 7.73 0.68 -4.72
N VAL A 111 7.79 1.71 -3.89
CA VAL A 111 6.62 2.54 -3.54
C VAL A 111 6.96 4.02 -3.58
N VAL A 112 5.96 4.84 -3.84
CA VAL A 112 6.01 6.30 -3.67
C VAL A 112 5.53 6.63 -2.26
N VAL A 113 6.30 7.42 -1.52
CA VAL A 113 6.00 7.85 -0.15
C VAL A 113 5.67 9.34 -0.16
N ASN A 114 4.50 9.70 0.35
CA ASN A 114 4.00 11.08 0.45
C ASN A 114 4.13 11.87 -0.87
N HIS A 115 3.93 11.20 -2.01
CA HIS A 115 4.10 11.74 -3.37
C HIS A 115 5.46 12.40 -3.65
N ARG A 116 6.48 12.17 -2.82
CA ARG A 116 7.76 12.91 -2.86
C ARG A 116 8.99 12.02 -2.85
N TYR A 117 8.92 10.86 -2.19
CA TYR A 117 10.09 10.01 -2.00
C TYR A 117 9.89 8.63 -2.62
N TRP A 118 10.98 8.03 -3.04
CA TRP A 118 11.01 6.59 -3.26
C TRP A 118 11.16 5.84 -1.94
N GLY A 119 10.50 4.69 -1.84
CA GLY A 119 10.66 3.76 -0.74
C GLY A 119 10.57 2.30 -1.20
N LEU A 120 10.91 1.40 -0.28
CA LEU A 120 10.85 -0.04 -0.48
C LEU A 120 10.12 -0.71 0.68
N ILE A 121 9.09 -1.49 0.37
CA ILE A 121 8.54 -2.49 1.31
C ILE A 121 9.19 -3.82 0.97
N TYR A 122 10.00 -4.37 1.85
CA TYR A 122 10.62 -5.68 1.61
C TYR A 122 9.59 -6.79 1.54
N GLN A 123 9.87 -7.84 0.75
CA GLN A 123 8.97 -8.99 0.60
C GLN A 123 8.54 -9.60 1.96
N ASP A 124 9.46 -9.64 2.94
CA ASP A 124 9.16 -10.13 4.29
C ASP A 124 8.24 -9.22 5.11
N ASP A 125 8.20 -7.92 4.78
CA ASP A 125 7.32 -6.92 5.40
C ASP A 125 5.96 -6.79 4.70
N VAL A 126 5.78 -7.44 3.54
CA VAL A 126 4.46 -7.52 2.89
C VAL A 126 3.56 -8.46 3.71
N THR A 127 2.56 -7.89 4.38
CA THR A 127 1.60 -8.59 5.25
C THR A 127 0.25 -8.86 4.58
N GLN A 128 0.04 -8.29 3.40
CA GLN A 128 -1.17 -8.39 2.58
C GLN A 128 -0.80 -8.30 1.08
N PRO A 129 -1.61 -8.82 0.15
CA PRO A 129 -1.40 -8.59 -1.27
C PRO A 129 -1.40 -7.10 -1.62
N LEU A 130 -0.36 -6.64 -2.32
CA LEU A 130 -0.23 -5.26 -2.79
C LEU A 130 -0.34 -5.21 -4.31
N ARG A 131 -1.18 -4.31 -4.82
CA ARG A 131 -1.39 -4.10 -6.26
C ARG A 131 -0.80 -2.76 -6.69
N ARG A 132 -0.29 -2.67 -7.91
CA ARG A 132 0.19 -1.41 -8.49
C ARG A 132 -0.91 -0.34 -8.43
N GLY A 133 -0.53 0.88 -8.03
CA GLY A 133 -1.42 2.02 -7.83
C GLY A 133 -2.25 1.98 -6.56
N GLN A 134 -2.20 0.90 -5.78
CA GLN A 134 -2.89 0.83 -4.49
C GLN A 134 -2.26 1.85 -3.53
N SER A 135 -3.12 2.70 -2.96
CA SER A 135 -2.75 3.58 -1.86
C SER A 135 -2.99 2.88 -0.53
N VAL A 136 -1.99 2.85 0.33
CA VAL A 136 -2.05 2.28 1.67
C VAL A 136 -1.35 3.20 2.66
N LYS A 137 -1.72 3.05 3.93
CA LYS A 137 -0.98 3.66 5.03
C LYS A 137 0.25 2.82 5.33
N GLY A 138 1.38 3.47 5.59
CA GLY A 138 2.62 2.82 5.98
C GLY A 138 3.34 3.59 7.07
N TYR A 139 4.45 3.03 7.52
CA TYR A 139 5.32 3.62 8.53
C TYR A 139 6.76 3.53 8.08
N VAL A 140 7.54 4.58 8.32
CA VAL A 140 8.98 4.55 8.06
C VAL A 140 9.63 3.55 9.02
N LYS A 141 10.03 2.39 8.49
CA LYS A 141 10.75 1.35 9.24
C LYS A 141 12.18 1.78 9.53
N GLN A 142 12.81 2.39 8.53
CA GLN A 142 14.18 2.87 8.58
C GLN A 142 14.41 3.87 7.44
N ARG A 143 15.09 4.99 7.73
CA ARG A 143 15.81 5.76 6.73
C ARG A 143 17.22 5.19 6.59
N ARG A 144 17.60 4.79 5.39
CA ARG A 144 18.91 4.19 5.09
C ARG A 144 20.00 5.28 5.03
N GLU A 145 21.25 4.85 4.99
CA GLU A 145 22.42 5.74 4.86
C GLU A 145 22.43 6.48 3.52
N ASP A 146 21.86 5.87 2.46
CA ASP A 146 21.69 6.45 1.13
C ASP A 146 20.44 7.34 1.01
N GLY A 147 19.83 7.74 2.13
CA GLY A 147 18.62 8.57 2.17
C GLY A 147 17.31 7.82 1.93
N ARG A 148 17.35 6.64 1.28
CA ARG A 148 16.15 5.88 0.88
C ARG A 148 15.35 5.35 2.07
N LEU A 149 14.04 5.19 1.85
CA LEU A 149 13.11 4.72 2.88
C LEU A 149 12.82 3.22 2.77
N ASN A 150 12.95 2.53 3.89
CA ASN A 150 12.32 1.23 4.10
C ASN A 150 10.99 1.44 4.80
N ILE A 151 9.92 0.85 4.27
CA ILE A 151 8.55 1.06 4.72
C ILE A 151 7.98 -0.24 5.30
N SER A 152 7.23 -0.10 6.39
CA SER A 152 6.44 -1.17 7.02
C SER A 152 4.95 -0.87 6.87
N LEU A 153 4.13 -1.90 6.64
CA LEU A 153 2.67 -1.78 6.69
C LEU A 153 2.11 -1.85 8.12
N LEU A 154 2.97 -2.17 9.09
CA LEU A 154 2.63 -2.22 10.50
C LEU A 154 3.29 -1.05 11.25
N PRO A 155 2.63 -0.52 12.31
CA PRO A 155 3.20 0.54 13.13
C PRO A 155 4.48 0.08 13.85
N PRO A 156 5.31 1.03 14.32
CA PRO A 156 6.49 0.72 15.13
C PRO A 156 6.13 0.31 16.56
N GLY A 157 7.10 -0.27 17.27
CA GLY A 157 7.03 -0.46 18.73
C GLY A 157 5.89 -1.35 19.22
N ALA A 158 5.32 -1.02 20.38
CA ALA A 158 4.27 -1.80 21.04
C ALA A 158 2.96 -1.87 20.24
N ALA A 159 2.62 -0.79 19.53
CA ALA A 159 1.43 -0.74 18.66
C ALA A 159 1.46 -1.83 17.57
N ARG A 160 2.66 -2.26 17.15
CA ARG A 160 2.80 -3.41 16.26
C ARG A 160 2.19 -4.67 16.86
N LEU A 161 2.47 -4.93 18.14
CA LEU A 161 2.02 -6.14 18.83
C LEU A 161 0.51 -6.12 19.05
N ASP A 162 -0.08 -4.93 19.25
CA ASP A 162 -1.53 -4.75 19.31
C ASP A 162 -2.17 -5.13 17.98
N VAL A 163 -1.72 -4.55 16.86
CA VAL A 163 -2.25 -4.88 15.53
C VAL A 163 -2.08 -6.37 15.19
N VAL A 164 -0.94 -6.97 15.56
CA VAL A 164 -0.72 -8.42 15.36
C VAL A 164 -1.64 -9.24 16.27
N GLY A 165 -1.85 -8.82 17.51
CA GLY A 165 -2.75 -9.45 18.48
C GLY A 165 -4.20 -9.43 17.98
N ASP A 166 -4.68 -8.27 17.54
CA ASP A 166 -6.03 -8.10 16.99
C ASP A 166 -6.26 -9.01 15.78
N LYS A 167 -5.27 -9.11 14.88
CA LYS A 167 -5.32 -10.03 13.75
C LYS A 167 -5.40 -11.49 14.18
N ILE A 168 -4.63 -11.89 15.20
CA ILE A 168 -4.69 -13.26 15.74
C ILE A 168 -6.07 -13.55 16.33
N LEU A 169 -6.63 -12.62 17.10
CA LEU A 169 -7.97 -12.76 17.67
C LEU A 169 -9.04 -12.85 16.58
N GLN A 170 -8.94 -12.04 15.53
CA GLN A 170 -9.83 -12.12 14.38
C GLN A 170 -9.79 -13.51 13.71
N VAL A 171 -8.59 -14.00 13.38
CA VAL A 171 -8.44 -15.33 12.76
C VAL A 171 -8.94 -16.44 13.67
N LEU A 172 -8.74 -16.32 15.00
CA LEU A 172 -9.30 -17.24 15.97
C LEU A 172 -10.83 -17.24 15.94
N ARG A 173 -11.47 -16.07 15.93
CA ARG A 173 -12.94 -15.95 15.83
C ARG A 173 -13.47 -16.62 14.55
N GLU A 174 -12.84 -16.31 13.41
CA GLU A 174 -13.19 -16.88 12.11
C GLU A 174 -12.96 -18.40 12.05
N SER A 175 -12.05 -18.93 12.87
CA SER A 175 -11.72 -20.37 12.97
C SER A 175 -12.46 -21.08 14.12
N GLY A 176 -13.55 -20.53 14.63
CA GLY A 176 -14.35 -21.15 15.71
C GLY A 176 -13.62 -21.19 17.07
N GLY A 177 -12.72 -20.25 17.30
CA GLY A 177 -11.97 -20.10 18.53
C GLY A 177 -10.74 -21.00 18.66
N TYR A 178 -10.33 -21.71 17.60
CA TYR A 178 -9.15 -22.58 17.62
C TYR A 178 -8.24 -22.33 16.42
N LEU A 179 -6.93 -22.23 16.67
CA LEU A 179 -5.93 -22.11 15.62
C LEU A 179 -4.80 -23.09 15.89
N ALA A 180 -4.60 -24.04 14.97
CA ALA A 180 -3.50 -25.01 14.99
C ALA A 180 -2.16 -24.35 14.64
N LEU A 181 -1.75 -23.37 15.44
CA LEU A 181 -0.52 -22.61 15.30
C LEU A 181 -0.05 -22.23 16.72
N GLY A 182 0.96 -22.93 17.25
CA GLY A 182 1.49 -22.70 18.59
C GLY A 182 2.75 -21.82 18.61
N ASP A 183 3.29 -21.54 19.79
CA ASP A 183 4.52 -20.76 19.99
C ASP A 183 5.76 -21.37 19.29
N LYS A 184 5.76 -22.69 19.12
CA LYS A 184 6.80 -23.48 18.45
C LYS A 184 6.59 -23.64 16.95
N SER A 185 5.44 -23.25 16.39
CA SER A 185 5.12 -23.45 14.97
C SER A 185 6.19 -22.89 14.03
N PRO A 186 6.45 -23.54 12.88
CA PRO A 186 7.42 -23.07 11.89
C PRO A 186 7.15 -21.64 11.42
N ALA A 187 8.21 -20.89 11.09
CA ALA A 187 8.08 -19.50 10.66
C ALA A 187 7.28 -19.34 9.36
N HIS A 188 7.41 -20.29 8.44
CA HIS A 188 6.69 -20.28 7.17
C HIS A 188 5.17 -20.46 7.37
N GLU A 189 4.74 -21.31 8.30
CA GLU A 189 3.31 -21.48 8.63
C GLU A 189 2.71 -20.22 9.25
N VAL A 190 3.43 -19.59 10.18
CA VAL A 190 3.02 -18.32 10.80
C VAL A 190 2.88 -17.23 9.73
N LYS A 191 3.86 -17.14 8.82
CA LYS A 191 3.82 -16.17 7.72
C LYS A 191 2.67 -16.45 6.76
N ALA A 192 2.43 -17.72 6.42
CA ALA A 192 1.36 -18.11 5.49
C ALA A 192 -0.04 -17.82 6.05
N ARG A 193 -0.30 -18.15 7.32
CA ARG A 193 -1.63 -17.92 7.93
C ARG A 193 -1.86 -16.49 8.39
N LEU A 194 -0.84 -15.85 8.96
CA LEU A 194 -1.02 -14.56 9.64
C LEU A 194 -0.29 -13.40 8.96
N GLY A 195 0.56 -13.65 7.97
CA GLY A 195 1.31 -12.60 7.28
C GLY A 195 2.41 -11.92 8.11
N VAL A 196 2.69 -12.41 9.33
CA VAL A 196 3.60 -11.80 10.30
C VAL A 196 4.83 -12.69 10.56
N SER A 197 5.88 -12.12 11.16
CA SER A 197 7.06 -12.89 11.54
C SER A 197 6.80 -13.76 12.78
N LYS A 198 7.53 -14.89 12.90
CA LYS A 198 7.45 -15.77 14.08
C LYS A 198 7.75 -15.04 15.39
N SER A 199 8.69 -14.09 15.38
CA SER A 199 9.02 -13.29 16.57
C SER A 199 7.84 -12.40 16.99
N ALA A 200 7.24 -11.67 16.04
CA ALA A 200 6.07 -10.82 16.33
C ALA A 200 4.87 -11.67 16.80
N TYR A 201 4.65 -12.82 16.17
CA TYR A 201 3.63 -13.77 16.58
C TYR A 201 3.82 -14.24 18.03
N LYS A 202 5.02 -14.73 18.40
CA LYS A 202 5.31 -15.20 19.75
C LYS A 202 5.10 -14.12 20.81
N GLN A 203 5.50 -12.88 20.51
CA GLN A 203 5.31 -11.76 21.42
C GLN A 203 3.81 -11.42 21.57
N ALA A 204 3.06 -11.41 20.47
CA ALA A 204 1.63 -11.12 20.49
C ALA A 204 0.84 -12.18 21.26
N ILE A 205 1.02 -13.48 21.01
CA ILE A 205 0.32 -14.54 21.77
C ILE A 205 0.71 -14.52 23.25
N GLY A 206 1.95 -14.16 23.58
CA GLY A 206 2.38 -13.99 24.98
C GLY A 206 1.65 -12.84 25.68
N ARG A 207 1.36 -11.74 24.96
CA ARG A 207 0.57 -10.62 25.48
C ARG A 207 -0.91 -10.99 25.63
N LEU A 208 -1.50 -11.62 24.61
CA LEU A 208 -2.89 -12.08 24.64
C LEU A 208 -3.13 -13.11 25.76
N TYR A 209 -2.17 -14.01 25.99
CA TYR A 209 -2.23 -14.97 27.09
C TYR A 209 -2.20 -14.29 28.46
N LYS A 210 -1.32 -13.30 28.66
CA LYS A 210 -1.27 -12.49 29.89
C LYS A 210 -2.56 -11.69 30.11
N GLN A 211 -3.23 -11.28 29.04
CA GLN A 211 -4.54 -10.62 29.06
C GLN A 211 -5.71 -11.62 29.22
N GLN A 212 -5.43 -12.92 29.35
CA GLN A 212 -6.44 -13.98 29.49
C GLN A 212 -7.43 -14.07 28.32
N LEU A 213 -7.05 -13.59 27.13
CA LEU A 213 -7.88 -13.66 25.92
C LEU A 213 -7.75 -15.00 25.20
N ILE A 214 -6.61 -15.68 25.37
CA ILE A 214 -6.32 -16.97 24.76
C ILE A 214 -5.67 -17.93 25.77
N THR A 215 -5.78 -19.23 25.52
CA THR A 215 -4.95 -20.27 26.12
C THR A 215 -3.90 -20.77 25.12
N LEU A 216 -2.75 -21.20 25.65
CA LEU A 216 -1.69 -21.82 24.86
C LEU A 216 -1.76 -23.34 25.06
N GLU A 217 -1.95 -24.07 23.97
CA GLU A 217 -1.94 -25.53 23.93
C GLU A 217 -0.69 -26.04 23.17
N PRO A 218 -0.25 -27.29 23.35
CA PRO A 218 0.84 -27.86 22.55
C PRO A 218 0.53 -27.79 21.05
N GLY A 219 1.18 -26.86 20.34
CA GLY A 219 1.01 -26.69 18.89
C GLY A 219 -0.22 -25.88 18.46
N ALA A 220 -0.99 -25.31 19.40
CA ALA A 220 -2.19 -24.55 19.09
C ALA A 220 -2.43 -23.39 20.07
N ILE A 221 -3.30 -22.48 19.68
CA ILE A 221 -3.88 -21.47 20.57
C ILE A 221 -5.41 -21.54 20.48
N ARG A 222 -6.08 -21.24 21.60
CA ARG A 222 -7.53 -21.27 21.69
C ARG A 222 -8.06 -20.00 22.36
N LEU A 223 -9.20 -19.52 21.89
CA LEU A 223 -9.91 -18.41 22.52
C LEU A 223 -10.41 -18.83 23.90
N VAL A 224 -10.24 -17.97 24.91
CA VAL A 224 -10.91 -18.20 26.20
C VAL A 224 -12.41 -17.99 26.01
N PRO A 225 -13.27 -18.93 26.47
CA PRO A 225 -14.71 -18.78 26.39
C PRO A 225 -15.17 -17.46 27.04
N GLY A 226 -15.97 -16.68 26.32
CA GLY A 226 -16.51 -15.41 26.82
C GLY A 226 -15.55 -14.21 26.81
N ALA A 227 -14.27 -14.40 26.48
CA ALA A 227 -13.25 -13.34 26.53
C ALA A 227 -13.46 -12.20 25.52
N LEU A 228 -14.34 -12.37 24.55
CA LEU A 228 -14.66 -11.38 23.52
C LEU A 228 -16.18 -11.23 23.34
N SER A 229 -16.96 -11.49 24.40
CA SER A 229 -18.39 -11.19 24.42
C SER A 229 -18.55 -9.67 24.51
N GLU A 230 -18.83 -9.04 23.38
CA GLU A 230 -19.61 -7.78 23.32
C GLU A 230 -21.07 -8.14 23.01
#